data_AF-A0A6I6EXJ2-F1
#
_entry.id   AF-A0A6I6EXJ2-F1
#
_cell.length_a   1.000
_cell.length_b   1.000
_cell.length_c   1.000
_cell.angle_alpha   90.00
_cell.angle_beta   90.00
_cell.angle_gamma   90.00
#
_symmetry.space_group_name_H-M   'P 1'
#
loop_
_entity.id
_entity.type
_entity.pdbx_description
1 polymer ?
#
loop_
_entity_poly.entity_id
_entity_poly.type
_entity_poly.pdbx_seq_one_letter_code
_entity_poly.pdbx_strand_id
1 'polypeptide(L)'
;MNKNIWIGAIVKQMIFVLYSVLLIFFSATFNKVLANKILYDDIASGYTNCSITNYGTYINVTLSIGFKSAYGTSMKSRGVVFYSYSASGMQQNTKALAVNYNGMPANDITVRDNFVLYSSAMSNSGWNEQGYNNAHVSVNVSNTILDVWPGIAIQAANVGGKETVLHNGGAVYIERGKNTCNVIADPSVPPAPDINISVTAPDWDLGEIKPGSQNIHLVSASQQLCLKYTDRSIANKPFVINATAQNGVNNDYYQMTNLQDKSQVIPYWLTLIGSDIGSGRKVIYWPNSQNTGINLDAGGRSCFTPMFRLDVPENIRPGIYSDVLTINIVTKA
;
A
#
# COMPACT_ATOMS: atom_id res chain seq x y z
N MET A 1 -62.69 -19.10 -45.74
CA MET A 1 -61.24 -19.36 -45.80
C MET A 1 -60.62 -18.96 -44.46
N ASN A 2 -60.09 -19.92 -43.71
CA ASN A 2 -60.01 -19.88 -42.24
C ASN A 2 -58.77 -19.11 -41.73
N LYS A 3 -58.94 -17.83 -41.35
CA LYS A 3 -57.85 -16.95 -40.85
C LYS A 3 -57.07 -17.53 -39.66
N ASN A 4 -57.68 -18.44 -38.89
CA ASN A 4 -57.07 -19.04 -37.71
C ASN A 4 -55.92 -20.01 -38.02
N ILE A 5 -55.85 -20.57 -39.23
CA ILE A 5 -54.78 -21.51 -39.62
C ILE A 5 -53.47 -20.76 -39.92
N TRP A 6 -53.57 -19.55 -40.46
CA TRP A 6 -52.41 -18.74 -40.86
C TRP A 6 -51.64 -18.17 -39.66
N ILE A 7 -52.35 -17.74 -38.61
CA ILE A 7 -51.74 -17.19 -37.39
C ILE A 7 -50.96 -18.27 -36.64
N GLY A 8 -51.49 -19.50 -36.57
CA GLY A 8 -50.81 -20.61 -35.91
C GLY A 8 -49.50 -21.03 -36.57
N ALA A 9 -49.40 -20.93 -37.91
CA ALA A 9 -48.18 -21.23 -38.65
C ALA A 9 -47.08 -20.19 -38.40
N ILE A 10 -47.44 -18.90 -38.39
CA ILE A 10 -46.51 -17.79 -38.15
C ILE A 10 -45.96 -17.83 -36.72
N VAL A 11 -46.80 -18.11 -35.73
CA VAL A 11 -46.38 -18.18 -34.32
C VAL A 11 -45.40 -19.34 -34.10
N LYS A 12 -45.64 -20.51 -34.70
CA LYS A 12 -44.69 -21.65 -34.63
C LYS A 12 -43.34 -21.32 -35.27
N GLN A 13 -43.35 -20.63 -36.41
CA GLN A 13 -42.12 -20.26 -37.10
C GLN A 13 -41.32 -19.21 -36.31
N MET A 14 -42.00 -18.23 -35.69
CA MET A 14 -41.34 -17.26 -34.81
C MET A 14 -40.76 -17.91 -33.56
N ILE A 15 -41.47 -18.84 -32.90
CA ILE A 15 -40.94 -19.55 -31.72
C ILE A 15 -39.70 -20.37 -32.09
N PHE A 16 -39.70 -21.03 -33.25
CA PHE A 16 -38.57 -21.85 -33.71
C PHE A 16 -37.32 -21.00 -34.02
N VAL A 17 -37.51 -19.84 -34.65
CA VAL A 17 -36.42 -18.87 -34.91
C VAL A 17 -35.90 -18.30 -33.59
N LEU A 18 -36.78 -17.95 -32.65
CA LEU A 18 -36.37 -17.41 -31.34
C LEU A 18 -35.55 -18.45 -30.55
N TYR A 19 -35.98 -19.73 -30.55
CA TYR A 19 -35.24 -20.82 -29.91
C TYR A 19 -33.87 -21.07 -30.54
N SER A 20 -33.79 -20.98 -31.88
CA SER A 20 -32.55 -21.16 -32.61
C SER A 20 -31.56 -20.02 -32.35
N VAL A 21 -32.04 -18.78 -32.29
CA VAL A 21 -31.23 -17.62 -31.90
C VAL A 21 -30.77 -17.73 -30.44
N LEU A 22 -31.64 -18.16 -29.52
CA LEU A 22 -31.25 -18.38 -28.12
C LEU A 22 -30.18 -19.47 -27.98
N LEU A 23 -30.29 -20.58 -28.73
CA LEU A 23 -29.31 -21.66 -28.73
C LEU A 23 -27.96 -21.23 -29.32
N ILE A 24 -27.95 -20.38 -30.34
CA ILE A 24 -26.72 -19.80 -30.89
C ILE A 24 -26.07 -18.88 -29.86
N PHE A 25 -26.84 -18.03 -29.16
CA PHE A 25 -26.34 -17.18 -28.08
C PHE A 25 -25.83 -17.97 -26.87
N PHE A 26 -26.46 -19.09 -26.52
CA PHE A 26 -25.98 -19.99 -25.46
C PHE A 26 -24.70 -20.75 -25.86
N SER A 27 -24.54 -21.11 -27.14
CA SER A 27 -23.30 -21.75 -27.61
C SER A 27 -22.10 -20.80 -27.71
N ALA A 28 -22.34 -19.49 -27.88
CA ALA A 28 -21.29 -18.48 -27.97
C ALA A 28 -20.71 -18.04 -26.60
N THR A 29 -21.29 -18.48 -25.48
CA THR A 29 -20.88 -18.05 -24.13
C THR A 29 -20.13 -19.12 -23.32
N PHE A 30 -19.89 -20.31 -23.89
CA PHE A 30 -19.14 -21.40 -23.24
C PHE A 30 -17.82 -21.73 -23.94
N ASN A 31 -17.03 -20.71 -24.30
CA ASN A 31 -15.59 -20.92 -24.26
C ASN A 31 -15.19 -20.96 -22.79
N LYS A 32 -15.31 -22.15 -22.16
CA LYS A 32 -14.50 -22.45 -20.98
C LYS A 32 -13.05 -22.34 -21.44
N VAL A 33 -12.46 -21.16 -21.27
CA VAL A 33 -11.02 -20.97 -21.31
C VAL A 33 -10.46 -22.07 -20.42
N LEU A 34 -9.73 -23.02 -21.01
CA LEU A 34 -9.00 -24.04 -20.25
C LEU A 34 -7.95 -23.29 -19.44
N ALA A 35 -8.33 -22.85 -18.25
CA ALA A 35 -7.43 -22.18 -17.34
C ALA A 35 -6.34 -23.20 -16.98
N ASN A 36 -5.10 -22.87 -17.36
CA ASN A 36 -3.92 -23.63 -16.99
C ASN A 36 -3.88 -23.75 -15.45
N LYS A 37 -3.91 -24.98 -14.93
CA LYS A 37 -4.11 -25.25 -13.50
C LYS A 37 -2.87 -24.84 -12.72
N ILE A 38 -3.04 -24.09 -11.63
CA ILE A 38 -1.94 -23.70 -10.74
C ILE A 38 -1.76 -24.77 -9.66
N LEU A 39 -0.54 -25.26 -9.53
CA LEU A 39 -0.09 -26.19 -8.50
C LEU A 39 1.04 -25.55 -7.68
N TYR A 40 1.32 -26.09 -6.51
CA TYR A 40 2.43 -25.66 -5.65
C TYR A 40 3.29 -26.86 -5.29
N ASP A 41 4.60 -26.76 -5.47
CA ASP A 41 5.55 -27.81 -5.14
C ASP A 41 6.94 -27.25 -4.81
N ASP A 42 7.80 -28.08 -4.25
CA ASP A 42 9.16 -27.75 -3.87
C ASP A 42 10.12 -27.79 -5.08
N ILE A 43 9.97 -26.80 -5.97
CA ILE A 43 10.73 -26.71 -7.24
C ILE A 43 11.99 -25.85 -7.18
N ALA A 44 12.29 -25.21 -6.05
CA ALA A 44 13.47 -24.36 -5.86
C ALA A 44 14.12 -24.64 -4.51
N SER A 45 15.45 -24.52 -4.43
CA SER A 45 16.23 -24.61 -3.19
C SER A 45 16.35 -23.26 -2.47
N GLY A 46 15.95 -22.17 -3.10
CA GLY A 46 15.94 -20.83 -2.52
C GLY A 46 16.33 -19.73 -3.49
N TYR A 47 16.41 -18.51 -2.95
CA TYR A 47 16.72 -17.28 -3.66
C TYR A 47 17.98 -16.64 -3.04
N THR A 48 18.95 -16.27 -3.87
CA THR A 48 20.20 -15.64 -3.41
C THR A 48 20.59 -14.45 -4.31
N ASN A 49 21.62 -13.69 -3.92
CA ASN A 49 22.19 -12.60 -4.72
C ASN A 49 21.15 -11.54 -5.17
N CYS A 50 20.18 -11.22 -4.33
CA CYS A 50 19.16 -10.24 -4.65
C CYS A 50 19.73 -8.83 -4.62
N SER A 51 19.48 -8.04 -5.67
CA SER A 51 19.82 -6.63 -5.71
C SER A 51 18.81 -5.83 -6.50
N ILE A 52 18.72 -4.54 -6.19
CA ILE A 52 17.84 -3.58 -6.83
C ILE A 52 18.64 -2.34 -7.23
N THR A 53 18.62 -2.01 -8.53
CA THR A 53 19.36 -0.87 -9.09
C THR A 53 18.39 0.05 -9.81
N ASN A 54 18.44 1.35 -9.48
CA ASN A 54 17.60 2.37 -10.11
C ASN A 54 18.33 3.07 -11.26
N TYR A 55 17.72 3.07 -12.44
CA TYR A 55 18.22 3.73 -13.66
C TYR A 55 17.43 4.99 -14.03
N GLY A 56 16.69 5.56 -13.08
CA GLY A 56 15.92 6.80 -13.25
C GLY A 56 14.48 6.54 -13.70
N THR A 57 14.28 5.97 -14.88
CA THR A 57 12.93 5.68 -15.41
C THR A 57 12.43 4.28 -15.07
N TYR A 58 13.35 3.35 -14.83
CA TYR A 58 13.06 1.98 -14.44
C TYR A 58 14.06 1.50 -13.40
N ILE A 59 13.68 0.40 -12.75
CA ILE A 59 14.51 -0.33 -11.81
C ILE A 59 14.82 -1.69 -12.42
N ASN A 60 16.06 -2.16 -12.25
CA ASN A 60 16.44 -3.54 -12.51
C ASN A 60 16.55 -4.27 -11.17
N VAL A 61 15.80 -5.35 -11.04
CA VAL A 61 15.89 -6.29 -9.93
C VAL A 61 16.60 -7.53 -10.43
N THR A 62 17.68 -7.94 -9.76
CA THR A 62 18.37 -9.19 -10.07
C THR A 62 18.35 -10.13 -8.88
N LEU A 63 18.33 -11.43 -9.16
CA LEU A 63 18.40 -12.49 -8.17
C LEU A 63 18.94 -13.78 -8.81
N SER A 64 19.38 -14.71 -7.98
CA SER A 64 19.69 -16.09 -8.36
C SER A 64 18.62 -17.02 -7.80
N ILE A 65 18.06 -17.89 -8.63
CA ILE A 65 17.09 -18.91 -8.23
C ILE A 65 17.74 -20.28 -8.41
N GLY A 66 17.90 -21.02 -7.32
CA GLY A 66 18.34 -22.41 -7.38
C GLY A 66 17.17 -23.31 -7.74
N PHE A 67 16.92 -23.58 -9.02
CA PHE A 67 15.86 -24.51 -9.43
C PHE A 67 16.29 -25.95 -9.19
N LYS A 68 15.38 -26.74 -8.63
CA LYS A 68 15.52 -28.21 -8.52
C LYS A 68 15.23 -28.86 -9.87
N SER A 69 15.75 -30.07 -10.06
CA SER A 69 15.41 -30.89 -11.22
C SER A 69 13.89 -31.06 -11.30
N ALA A 70 13.33 -30.85 -12.48
CA ALA A 70 11.91 -31.03 -12.70
C ALA A 70 11.60 -32.53 -12.78
N TYR A 71 10.68 -32.99 -11.93
CA TYR A 71 10.19 -34.36 -11.94
C TYR A 71 8.79 -34.39 -12.58
N GLY A 72 8.58 -35.27 -13.56
CA GLY A 72 7.34 -35.37 -14.33
C GLY A 72 7.45 -34.77 -15.74
N THR A 73 7.01 -35.51 -16.75
CA THR A 73 7.29 -35.31 -18.19
C THR A 73 6.55 -34.14 -18.85
N SER A 74 5.91 -33.25 -18.09
CA SER A 74 5.03 -32.20 -18.62
C SER A 74 5.64 -30.80 -18.63
N MET A 75 6.80 -30.57 -17.99
CA MET A 75 7.45 -29.27 -17.96
C MET A 75 8.01 -28.92 -19.34
N LYS A 76 7.62 -27.74 -19.84
CA LYS A 76 8.09 -27.16 -21.09
C LYS A 76 9.11 -26.05 -20.85
N SER A 77 8.97 -25.30 -19.77
CA SER A 77 9.76 -24.09 -19.51
C SER A 77 9.87 -23.83 -18.01
N ARG A 78 10.98 -23.24 -17.58
CA ARG A 78 11.05 -22.53 -16.29
C ARG A 78 10.21 -21.27 -16.40
N GLY A 79 9.77 -20.78 -15.27
CA GLY A 79 8.93 -19.59 -15.19
C GLY A 79 9.36 -18.70 -14.04
N VAL A 80 9.09 -17.42 -14.23
CA VAL A 80 9.24 -16.39 -13.22
C VAL A 80 7.89 -15.74 -13.05
N VAL A 81 7.30 -15.84 -11.86
CA VAL A 81 6.08 -15.11 -11.52
C VAL A 81 6.47 -13.76 -10.94
N PHE A 82 5.82 -12.72 -11.43
CA PHE A 82 5.97 -11.35 -11.00
C PHE A 82 4.68 -10.88 -10.31
N TYR A 83 4.83 -10.40 -9.08
CA TYR A 83 3.77 -9.79 -8.28
C TYR A 83 4.05 -8.31 -8.09
N SER A 84 3.09 -7.48 -8.49
CA SER A 84 3.01 -6.06 -8.12
C SER A 84 1.79 -5.83 -7.21
N TYR A 85 1.76 -4.68 -6.54
CA TYR A 85 0.75 -4.37 -5.54
C TYR A 85 0.19 -2.97 -5.75
N SER A 86 -1.09 -2.83 -5.43
CA SER A 86 -1.77 -1.53 -5.31
C SER A 86 -1.36 -0.81 -4.02
N ALA A 87 -1.76 0.45 -3.87
CA ALA A 87 -1.47 1.24 -2.68
C ALA A 87 -2.05 0.64 -1.38
N SER A 88 -3.09 -0.20 -1.48
CA SER A 88 -3.66 -0.94 -0.34
C SER A 88 -3.03 -2.32 -0.12
N GLY A 89 -1.98 -2.68 -0.86
CA GLY A 89 -1.29 -3.97 -0.76
C GLY A 89 -1.98 -5.12 -1.50
N MET A 90 -3.05 -4.87 -2.25
CA MET A 90 -3.70 -5.92 -3.06
C MET A 90 -2.87 -6.21 -4.31
N GLN A 91 -2.68 -7.50 -4.61
CA GLN A 91 -2.00 -7.97 -5.83
C GLN A 91 -2.59 -7.35 -7.10
N GLN A 92 -1.73 -7.10 -8.09
CA GLN A 92 -2.08 -6.54 -9.39
C GLN A 92 -1.47 -7.39 -10.51
N ASN A 93 -2.00 -7.24 -11.72
CA ASN A 93 -1.54 -7.94 -12.92
C ASN A 93 -0.69 -7.04 -13.83
N THR A 94 -0.04 -6.02 -13.25
CA THR A 94 0.83 -5.12 -13.99
C THR A 94 2.06 -5.87 -14.50
N LYS A 95 2.43 -5.64 -15.76
CA LYS A 95 3.59 -6.29 -16.37
C LYS A 95 4.88 -5.57 -15.97
N ALA A 96 5.92 -6.34 -15.70
CA ALA A 96 7.30 -5.88 -15.79
C ALA A 96 7.63 -5.50 -17.25
N LEU A 97 8.57 -4.58 -17.43
CA LEU A 97 9.07 -4.12 -18.73
C LEU A 97 9.81 -5.24 -19.47
N ALA A 98 10.61 -6.03 -18.74
CA ALA A 98 11.30 -7.20 -19.27
C ALA A 98 11.65 -8.17 -18.14
N VAL A 99 11.72 -9.46 -18.47
CA VAL A 99 12.24 -10.51 -17.59
C VAL A 99 13.23 -11.33 -18.38
N ASN A 100 14.42 -11.54 -17.84
CA ASN A 100 15.47 -12.37 -18.45
C ASN A 100 15.86 -13.50 -17.51
N TYR A 101 16.20 -14.63 -18.09
CA TYR A 101 16.72 -15.83 -17.43
C TYR A 101 18.06 -16.18 -18.05
N ASN A 102 19.14 -16.15 -17.28
CA ASN A 102 20.51 -16.32 -17.75
C ASN A 102 20.84 -15.45 -18.97
N GLY A 103 20.35 -14.20 -18.97
CA GLY A 103 20.53 -13.24 -20.07
C GLY A 103 19.58 -13.44 -21.26
N MET A 104 18.72 -14.45 -21.27
CA MET A 104 17.74 -14.68 -22.34
C MET A 104 16.37 -14.10 -21.97
N PRO A 105 15.76 -13.26 -22.82
CA PRO A 105 14.46 -12.66 -22.52
C PRO A 105 13.35 -13.71 -22.51
N ALA A 106 12.36 -13.51 -21.65
CA ALA A 106 11.09 -14.22 -21.72
C ALA A 106 10.36 -13.81 -23.01
N ASN A 107 9.74 -14.76 -23.69
CA ASN A 107 8.97 -14.52 -24.89
C ASN A 107 7.53 -15.06 -24.82
N ASP A 108 7.18 -15.71 -23.72
CA ASP A 108 5.81 -16.08 -23.39
C ASP A 108 5.40 -15.40 -22.08
N ILE A 109 4.31 -14.64 -22.14
CA ILE A 109 3.81 -13.82 -21.04
C ILE A 109 2.35 -14.16 -20.81
N THR A 110 2.07 -14.75 -19.65
CA THR A 110 0.74 -15.14 -19.24
C THR A 110 0.25 -14.22 -18.13
N VAL A 111 -0.79 -13.43 -18.41
CA VAL A 111 -1.43 -12.57 -17.41
C VAL A 111 -2.50 -13.36 -16.66
N ARG A 112 -2.50 -13.26 -15.34
CA ARG A 112 -3.55 -13.75 -14.43
C ARG A 112 -4.13 -12.57 -13.67
N ASP A 113 -5.21 -12.78 -12.95
CA ASP A 113 -5.89 -11.69 -12.23
C ASP A 113 -4.99 -11.02 -11.18
N ASN A 114 -4.08 -11.80 -10.58
CA ASN A 114 -3.28 -11.38 -9.44
C ASN A 114 -1.75 -11.49 -9.62
N PHE A 115 -1.27 -11.90 -10.80
CA PHE A 115 0.15 -11.93 -11.14
C PHE A 115 0.40 -12.02 -12.64
N VAL A 116 1.67 -11.86 -13.03
CA VAL A 116 2.12 -12.10 -14.40
C VAL A 116 3.19 -13.18 -14.41
N LEU A 117 3.01 -14.22 -15.22
CA LEU A 117 3.96 -15.30 -15.43
C LEU A 117 4.77 -15.05 -16.69
N TYR A 118 6.09 -15.10 -16.56
CA TYR A 118 7.06 -14.99 -17.65
C TYR A 118 7.74 -16.34 -17.88
N SER A 119 7.81 -16.78 -19.12
CA SER A 119 8.46 -18.03 -19.51
C SER A 119 8.92 -17.97 -20.98
N SER A 120 9.31 -19.11 -21.53
CA SER A 120 9.65 -19.24 -22.95
C SER A 120 8.94 -20.39 -23.63
N ALA A 121 8.38 -20.13 -24.81
CA ALA A 121 7.79 -21.13 -25.69
C ALA A 121 8.80 -21.77 -26.67
N MET A 122 10.02 -21.24 -26.75
CA MET A 122 11.06 -21.76 -27.65
C MET A 122 11.78 -22.94 -27.00
N SER A 123 12.03 -24.02 -27.76
CA SER A 123 12.69 -25.23 -27.25
C SER A 123 14.19 -25.08 -26.98
N ASN A 124 14.85 -24.10 -27.60
CA ASN A 124 16.30 -23.89 -27.51
C ASN A 124 16.66 -22.73 -26.57
N SER A 125 15.75 -22.35 -25.67
CA SER A 125 16.01 -21.29 -24.71
C SER A 125 16.55 -21.89 -23.42
N GLY A 126 17.44 -21.18 -22.71
CA GLY A 126 17.95 -21.63 -21.39
C GLY A 126 16.85 -21.85 -20.36
N TRP A 127 15.63 -21.38 -20.65
CA TRP A 127 14.43 -21.63 -19.87
C TRP A 127 13.95 -23.08 -19.91
N ASN A 128 14.31 -23.89 -20.90
CA ASN A 128 13.83 -25.28 -21.02
C ASN A 128 14.67 -26.27 -20.20
N GLU A 129 15.67 -25.79 -19.46
CA GLU A 129 16.55 -26.62 -18.64
C GLU A 129 15.76 -27.32 -17.53
N GLN A 130 15.66 -28.65 -17.64
CA GLN A 130 14.92 -29.50 -16.71
C GLN A 130 15.79 -29.96 -15.53
N GLY A 131 17.11 -29.96 -15.67
CA GLY A 131 18.03 -30.29 -14.60
C GLY A 131 18.06 -29.25 -13.49
N TYR A 132 18.76 -29.58 -12.40
CA TYR A 132 19.14 -28.60 -11.39
C TYR A 132 19.98 -27.49 -12.04
N ASN A 133 19.63 -26.24 -11.78
CA ASN A 133 20.45 -25.11 -12.18
C ASN A 133 20.27 -23.92 -11.25
N ASN A 134 21.29 -23.07 -11.19
CA ASN A 134 21.22 -21.78 -10.50
C ASN A 134 21.04 -20.68 -11.55
N ALA A 135 19.81 -20.20 -11.69
CA ALA A 135 19.42 -19.25 -12.72
C ALA A 135 19.63 -17.81 -12.27
N HIS A 136 20.36 -17.02 -13.05
CA HIS A 136 20.42 -15.57 -12.87
C HIS A 136 19.19 -14.94 -13.54
N VAL A 137 18.29 -14.39 -12.74
CA VAL A 137 17.07 -13.72 -13.21
C VAL A 137 17.25 -12.22 -13.08
N SER A 138 16.85 -11.49 -14.13
CA SER A 138 16.76 -10.02 -14.08
C SER A 138 15.38 -9.55 -14.53
N VAL A 139 14.79 -8.63 -13.77
CA VAL A 139 13.44 -8.08 -13.98
C VAL A 139 13.55 -6.57 -14.07
N ASN A 140 13.19 -6.01 -15.23
CA ASN A 140 13.08 -4.57 -15.41
C ASN A 140 11.66 -4.13 -15.08
N VAL A 141 11.51 -3.19 -14.16
CA VAL A 141 10.22 -2.71 -13.66
C VAL A 141 10.15 -1.20 -13.80
N SER A 142 9.02 -0.67 -14.28
CA SER A 142 8.81 0.78 -14.30
C SER A 142 8.83 1.34 -12.88
N ASN A 143 9.46 2.51 -12.69
CA ASN A 143 9.45 3.16 -11.38
C ASN A 143 8.03 3.43 -10.86
N THR A 144 7.07 3.66 -11.76
CA THR A 144 5.67 3.92 -11.41
C THR A 144 5.00 2.77 -10.65
N ILE A 145 5.43 1.52 -10.87
CA ILE A 145 4.95 0.35 -10.11
C ILE A 145 5.41 0.46 -8.65
N LEU A 146 6.69 0.81 -8.46
CA LEU A 146 7.32 0.93 -7.15
C LEU A 146 6.98 2.24 -6.41
N ASP A 147 6.41 3.21 -7.14
CA ASP A 147 5.86 4.44 -6.58
C ASP A 147 4.49 4.20 -5.94
N VAL A 148 3.72 3.21 -6.43
CA VAL A 148 2.45 2.77 -5.83
C VAL A 148 2.68 1.91 -4.58
N TRP A 149 3.57 0.91 -4.65
CA TRP A 149 3.94 0.04 -3.53
C TRP A 149 5.46 -0.16 -3.50
N PRO A 150 6.15 -0.05 -2.35
CA PRO A 150 7.61 0.10 -2.30
C PRO A 150 8.42 -1.13 -2.74
N GLY A 151 7.77 -2.28 -2.95
CA GLY A 151 8.42 -3.52 -3.37
C GLY A 151 7.60 -4.35 -4.35
N ILE A 152 8.22 -5.43 -4.81
CA ILE A 152 7.63 -6.44 -5.68
C ILE A 152 7.93 -7.81 -5.09
N ALA A 153 7.19 -8.85 -5.50
CA ALA A 153 7.60 -10.22 -5.23
C ALA A 153 7.88 -11.00 -6.52
N ILE A 154 8.87 -11.88 -6.45
CA ILE A 154 9.30 -12.75 -7.55
C ILE A 154 9.29 -14.20 -7.06
N GLN A 155 8.64 -15.09 -7.80
CA GLN A 155 8.53 -16.50 -7.44
C GLN A 155 8.96 -17.41 -8.59
N ALA A 156 9.64 -18.50 -8.24
CA ALA A 156 9.99 -19.55 -9.18
C ALA A 156 8.75 -20.32 -9.66
N ALA A 157 8.73 -20.70 -10.94
CA ALA A 157 7.70 -21.55 -11.52
C ALA A 157 8.27 -22.57 -12.50
N ASN A 158 7.55 -23.67 -12.72
CA ASN A 158 7.70 -24.57 -13.85
C ASN A 158 6.41 -24.52 -14.68
N VAL A 159 6.53 -24.24 -15.97
CA VAL A 159 5.42 -24.10 -16.90
C VAL A 159 5.32 -25.36 -17.74
N GLY A 160 4.20 -26.06 -17.63
CA GLY A 160 3.86 -27.22 -18.45
C GLY A 160 2.76 -26.92 -19.48
N GLY A 161 2.29 -27.96 -20.16
CA GLY A 161 1.26 -27.81 -21.20
C GLY A 161 -0.15 -27.49 -20.69
N LYS A 162 -0.52 -27.99 -19.50
CA LYS A 162 -1.84 -27.81 -18.88
C LYS A 162 -1.78 -27.35 -17.43
N GLU A 163 -0.58 -27.34 -16.86
CA GLU A 163 -0.34 -27.00 -15.46
C GLU A 163 0.84 -26.04 -15.34
N THR A 164 0.78 -25.14 -14.37
CA THR A 164 1.90 -24.31 -13.90
C THR A 164 2.15 -24.65 -12.44
N VAL A 165 3.36 -25.07 -12.12
CA VAL A 165 3.76 -25.38 -10.74
C VAL A 165 4.53 -24.19 -10.20
N LEU A 166 4.05 -23.56 -9.13
CA LEU A 166 4.72 -22.49 -8.41
C LEU A 166 5.51 -23.06 -7.24
N HIS A 167 6.57 -22.37 -6.83
CA HIS A 167 7.34 -22.79 -5.68
C HIS A 167 6.56 -22.63 -4.37
N ASN A 168 6.38 -23.71 -3.61
CA ASN A 168 5.66 -23.70 -2.33
C ASN A 168 6.42 -23.02 -1.17
N GLY A 169 7.73 -22.78 -1.29
CA GLY A 169 8.54 -22.08 -0.29
C GLY A 169 8.39 -20.55 -0.30
N GLY A 170 7.46 -20.03 -1.10
CA GLY A 170 7.15 -18.61 -1.17
C GLY A 170 7.89 -17.85 -2.27
N ALA A 171 7.81 -16.52 -2.20
CA ALA A 171 8.35 -15.59 -3.17
C ALA A 171 9.40 -14.68 -2.51
N VAL A 172 10.39 -14.22 -3.26
CA VAL A 172 11.30 -13.19 -2.74
C VAL A 172 10.67 -11.82 -2.91
N TYR A 173 10.54 -11.08 -1.80
CA TYR A 173 10.10 -9.70 -1.77
C TYR A 173 11.30 -8.77 -1.78
N ILE A 174 11.36 -7.86 -2.75
CA ILE A 174 12.46 -6.92 -2.92
C ILE A 174 11.88 -5.51 -2.90
N GLU A 175 12.38 -4.70 -1.98
CA GLU A 175 11.93 -3.34 -1.73
C GLU A 175 13.00 -2.32 -2.17
N ARG A 176 12.56 -1.14 -2.61
CA ARG A 176 13.46 -0.02 -2.96
C ARG A 176 14.43 0.27 -1.81
N GLY A 177 15.73 0.22 -2.11
CA GLY A 177 16.80 0.50 -1.14
C GLY A 177 17.22 -0.70 -0.29
N LYS A 178 16.63 -1.88 -0.47
CA LYS A 178 17.01 -3.12 0.25
C LYS A 178 17.55 -4.17 -0.73
N ASN A 179 18.84 -4.51 -0.60
CA ASN A 179 19.52 -5.54 -1.41
C ASN A 179 19.54 -6.89 -0.68
N THR A 180 18.37 -7.40 -0.31
CA THR A 180 18.22 -8.61 0.50
C THR A 180 17.18 -9.54 -0.10
N CYS A 181 17.44 -10.86 -0.07
CA CYS A 181 16.47 -11.86 -0.49
C CYS A 181 15.48 -12.18 0.64
N ASN A 182 14.54 -11.28 0.92
CA ASN A 182 13.54 -11.52 1.95
C ASN A 182 12.43 -12.41 1.39
N VAL A 183 12.41 -13.69 1.77
CA VAL A 183 11.37 -14.62 1.31
C VAL A 183 10.10 -14.41 2.13
N ILE A 184 8.98 -14.16 1.44
CA ILE A 184 7.64 -14.09 2.00
C ILE A 184 6.88 -15.37 1.68
N ALA A 185 6.21 -15.92 2.69
CA ALA A 185 5.49 -17.19 2.55
C ALA A 185 4.29 -17.07 1.60
N ASP A 186 3.54 -15.97 1.70
CA ASP A 186 2.37 -15.70 0.87
C ASP A 186 2.52 -14.36 0.12
N PRO A 187 2.72 -14.37 -1.21
CA PRO A 187 2.77 -13.15 -2.01
C PRO A 187 1.42 -12.44 -2.14
N SER A 188 0.31 -12.97 -1.60
CA SER A 188 -0.95 -12.24 -1.51
C SER A 188 -1.00 -11.22 -0.38
N VAL A 189 -0.07 -11.34 0.58
CA VAL A 189 0.06 -10.45 1.74
C VAL A 189 1.47 -9.85 1.75
N PRO A 190 1.73 -8.77 0.99
CA PRO A 190 3.05 -8.15 0.95
C PRO A 190 3.43 -7.54 2.31
N PRO A 191 4.73 -7.47 2.66
CA PRO A 191 5.20 -6.74 3.83
C PRO A 191 4.74 -5.28 3.80
N ALA A 192 4.19 -4.81 4.93
CA ALA A 192 3.71 -3.43 5.05
C ALA A 192 4.85 -2.43 4.84
N PRO A 193 4.62 -1.31 4.14
CA PRO A 193 5.60 -0.25 4.00
C PRO A 193 6.03 0.32 5.35
N ASP A 194 7.32 0.62 5.48
CA ASP A 194 7.84 1.35 6.64
C ASP A 194 7.16 2.72 6.74
N ILE A 195 6.63 3.04 7.93
CA ILE A 195 6.01 4.33 8.21
C ILE A 195 7.07 5.27 8.76
N ASN A 196 7.43 6.28 7.96
CA ASN A 196 8.34 7.33 8.41
C ASN A 196 7.61 8.67 8.37
N ILE A 197 7.42 9.26 9.55
CA ILE A 197 6.78 10.55 9.74
C ILE A 197 7.80 11.46 10.42
N SER A 198 8.20 12.53 9.73
CA SER A 198 8.96 13.61 10.34
C SER A 198 8.01 14.70 10.79
N VAL A 199 8.21 15.20 12.00
CA VAL A 199 7.39 16.27 12.59
C VAL A 199 8.20 17.55 12.65
N THR A 200 7.57 18.66 12.27
CA THR A 200 8.07 20.02 12.52
C THR A 200 7.04 20.71 13.40
N ALA A 201 7.47 21.13 14.59
CA ALA A 201 6.64 21.90 15.52
C ALA A 201 7.47 23.11 16.01
N PRO A 202 6.89 24.31 16.04
CA PRO A 202 7.53 25.48 16.60
C PRO A 202 7.26 25.59 18.11
N ASP A 203 8.03 26.44 18.78
CA ASP A 203 7.67 26.92 20.12
C ASP A 203 6.54 27.94 20.00
N TRP A 204 5.40 27.66 20.62
CA TRP A 204 4.23 28.53 20.58
C TRP A 204 4.29 29.58 21.67
N ASP A 205 4.59 30.81 21.28
CA ASP A 205 4.45 31.97 22.15
C ASP A 205 3.01 32.51 22.09
N LEU A 206 2.33 32.51 23.25
CA LEU A 206 0.96 32.99 23.39
C LEU A 206 0.90 34.51 23.67
N GLY A 207 2.06 35.15 23.87
CA GLY A 207 2.16 36.55 24.25
C GLY A 207 1.63 36.83 25.66
N GLU A 208 1.15 38.05 25.88
CA GLU A 208 0.58 38.45 27.16
C GLU A 208 -0.84 37.88 27.36
N ILE A 209 -0.98 37.06 28.40
CA ILE A 209 -2.23 36.42 28.81
C ILE A 209 -2.84 37.24 29.96
N LYS A 210 -4.14 37.54 29.88
CA LYS A 210 -4.87 38.29 30.92
C LYS A 210 -5.83 37.37 31.66
N PRO A 211 -6.19 37.69 32.92
CA PRO A 211 -7.25 36.98 33.64
C PRO A 211 -8.56 36.86 32.85
N GLY A 212 -9.26 35.75 33.05
CA GLY A 212 -10.49 35.39 32.32
C GLY A 212 -10.27 34.40 31.17
N SER A 213 -11.36 34.11 30.45
CA SER A 213 -11.33 33.18 29.31
C SER A 213 -10.82 33.86 28.04
N GLN A 214 -9.85 33.23 27.36
CA GLN A 214 -9.22 33.76 26.16
C GLN A 214 -9.06 32.68 25.09
N ASN A 215 -9.31 33.01 23.82
CA ASN A 215 -8.96 32.17 22.68
C ASN A 215 -7.82 32.83 21.91
N ILE A 216 -6.71 32.10 21.71
CA ILE A 216 -5.52 32.59 21.00
C ILE A 216 -5.27 31.65 19.81
N HIS A 217 -5.46 32.16 18.60
CA HIS A 217 -5.24 31.39 17.36
C HIS A 217 -3.97 31.86 16.66
N LEU A 218 -2.98 30.98 16.55
CA LEU A 218 -1.73 31.27 15.85
C LEU A 218 -1.85 30.83 14.38
N VAL A 219 -2.14 31.79 13.50
CA VAL A 219 -2.51 31.50 12.09
C VAL A 219 -1.35 31.52 11.09
N SER A 220 -0.17 32.02 11.49
CA SER A 220 0.96 32.13 10.55
C SER A 220 1.59 30.77 10.26
N ALA A 221 2.18 30.63 9.07
CA ALA A 221 2.81 29.38 8.64
C ALA A 221 3.96 28.93 9.55
N SER A 222 4.68 29.88 10.17
CA SER A 222 5.75 29.57 11.13
C SER A 222 5.25 28.99 12.45
N GLN A 223 3.96 29.07 12.73
CA GLN A 223 3.32 28.57 13.94
C GLN A 223 2.68 27.19 13.73
N GLN A 224 2.76 26.64 12.52
CA GLN A 224 2.11 25.37 12.18
C GLN A 224 2.89 24.17 12.70
N LEU A 225 2.16 23.20 13.24
CA LEU A 225 2.65 21.83 13.39
C LEU A 225 2.45 21.13 12.05
N CYS A 226 3.53 20.63 11.45
CA CYS A 226 3.50 19.94 10.18
C CYS A 226 4.07 18.53 10.30
N LEU A 227 3.35 17.57 9.72
CA LEU A 227 3.83 16.21 9.51
C LEU A 227 4.23 16.08 8.06
N LYS A 228 5.38 15.46 7.80
CA LYS A 228 5.85 15.10 6.47
C LYS A 228 6.11 13.60 6.41
N TYR A 229 5.61 12.96 5.36
CA TYR A 229 5.58 11.52 5.19
C TYR A 229 5.52 11.17 3.71
N THR A 230 5.57 9.87 3.39
CA THR A 230 5.30 9.39 2.03
C THR A 230 3.84 8.94 1.91
N ASP A 231 3.14 9.31 0.85
CA ASP A 231 1.69 9.02 0.70
C ASP A 231 1.38 7.52 0.88
N ARG A 232 2.23 6.65 0.34
CA ARG A 232 2.09 5.20 0.49
C ARG A 232 2.19 4.70 1.93
N SER A 233 2.95 5.38 2.79
CA SER A 233 3.13 4.95 4.19
C SER A 233 1.91 5.22 5.06
N ILE A 234 1.04 6.14 4.63
CA ILE A 234 -0.18 6.54 5.34
C ILE A 234 -1.47 5.99 4.69
N ALA A 235 -1.36 5.39 3.51
CA ALA A 235 -2.51 5.02 2.69
C ALA A 235 -3.49 4.10 3.46
N ASN A 236 -4.74 4.55 3.57
CA ASN A 236 -5.83 3.87 4.29
C ASN A 236 -5.54 3.61 5.78
N LYS A 237 -4.65 4.38 6.41
CA LYS A 237 -4.33 4.25 7.83
C LYS A 237 -4.81 5.49 8.60
N PRO A 238 -5.69 5.33 9.61
CA PRO A 238 -5.98 6.39 10.55
C PRO A 238 -4.81 6.56 11.54
N PHE A 239 -4.52 7.80 11.89
CA PHE A 239 -3.48 8.18 12.85
C PHE A 239 -4.10 8.88 14.05
N VAL A 240 -3.73 8.44 15.25
CA VAL A 240 -4.00 9.18 16.48
C VAL A 240 -2.83 10.09 16.73
N ILE A 241 -3.09 11.39 16.69
CA ILE A 241 -2.12 12.43 17.05
C ILE A 241 -2.57 12.99 18.40
N ASN A 242 -1.74 12.78 19.41
CA ASN A 242 -1.98 13.25 20.77
C ASN A 242 -0.73 13.94 21.31
N ALA A 243 -0.86 14.62 22.46
CA ALA A 243 0.28 15.12 23.20
C ALA A 243 0.19 14.70 24.67
N THR A 244 1.35 14.61 25.32
CA THR A 244 1.46 14.52 26.77
C THR A 244 2.12 15.78 27.28
N ALA A 245 1.56 16.40 28.31
CA ALA A 245 2.08 17.62 28.92
C ALA A 245 3.01 17.31 30.10
N GLN A 246 4.14 18.00 30.16
CA GLN A 246 5.10 17.90 31.27
C GLN A 246 4.47 18.30 32.60
N ASN A 247 3.65 19.34 32.61
CA ASN A 247 2.96 19.80 33.82
C ASN A 247 1.67 18.99 34.10
N GLY A 248 1.34 18.00 33.27
CA GLY A 248 0.20 17.12 33.45
C GLY A 248 -1.12 17.65 32.90
N VAL A 249 -2.18 16.88 33.18
CA VAL A 249 -3.56 17.14 32.78
C VAL A 249 -4.44 17.12 34.02
N ASN A 250 -5.35 18.08 34.14
CA ASN A 250 -6.37 18.12 35.19
C ASN A 250 -7.74 18.43 34.57
N ASN A 251 -8.75 17.59 34.82
CA ASN A 251 -10.09 17.71 34.27
C ASN A 251 -10.12 17.92 32.73
N ASP A 252 -9.29 17.19 31.99
CA ASP A 252 -9.10 17.33 30.54
C ASP A 252 -8.49 18.66 30.06
N TYR A 253 -7.85 19.42 30.95
CA TYR A 253 -7.03 20.59 30.59
C TYR A 253 -5.55 20.31 30.83
N TYR A 254 -4.70 20.68 29.88
CA TYR A 254 -3.28 20.84 30.12
C TYR A 254 -3.02 22.04 31.04
N GLN A 255 -1.79 22.13 31.56
CA GLN A 255 -1.43 23.11 32.57
C GLN A 255 -0.16 23.87 32.19
N MET A 256 -0.23 25.19 32.04
CA MET A 256 0.97 26.02 32.07
C MET A 256 1.24 26.44 33.51
N THR A 257 2.49 26.25 33.97
CA THR A 257 2.89 26.60 35.35
C THR A 257 3.81 27.80 35.33
N ASN A 258 3.71 28.66 36.35
CA ASN A 258 4.64 29.76 36.51
C ASN A 258 6.06 29.21 36.72
N LEU A 259 7.07 29.87 36.16
CA LEU A 259 8.47 29.44 36.29
C LEU A 259 9.01 29.60 37.72
N GLN A 260 8.53 30.60 38.47
CA GLN A 260 8.98 30.91 39.83
C GLN A 260 8.09 30.29 40.91
N ASP A 261 6.79 30.09 40.64
CA ASP A 261 5.82 29.55 41.60
C ASP A 261 4.94 28.47 40.95
N LYS A 262 5.36 27.21 41.05
CA LYS A 262 4.66 26.07 40.43
C LYS A 262 3.23 25.83 40.93
N SER A 263 2.81 26.50 42.02
CA SER A 263 1.41 26.45 42.46
C SER A 263 0.47 27.28 41.59
N GLN A 264 1.00 28.23 40.81
CA GLN A 264 0.24 29.08 39.90
C GLN A 264 0.08 28.38 38.56
N VAL A 265 -1.17 28.13 38.17
CA VAL A 265 -1.53 27.31 37.01
C VAL A 265 -2.50 28.06 36.10
N ILE A 266 -2.23 28.03 34.80
CA ILE A 266 -3.17 28.41 33.75
C ILE A 266 -3.63 27.12 33.04
N PRO A 267 -4.89 26.69 33.21
CA PRO A 267 -5.43 25.57 32.46
C PRO A 267 -5.67 25.95 31.00
N TYR A 268 -5.42 25.01 30.09
CA TYR A 268 -5.67 25.21 28.66
C TYR A 268 -6.08 23.94 27.92
N TRP A 269 -6.86 24.14 26.85
CA TRP A 269 -7.07 23.17 25.77
C TRP A 269 -6.34 23.65 24.51
N LEU A 270 -5.97 22.72 23.64
CA LEU A 270 -5.34 23.03 22.37
C LEU A 270 -6.13 22.34 21.25
N THR A 271 -6.59 23.12 20.28
CA THR A 271 -7.21 22.61 19.06
C THR A 271 -6.23 22.79 17.91
N LEU A 272 -5.84 21.71 17.24
CA LEU A 272 -5.09 21.76 16.00
C LEU A 272 -6.04 21.74 14.81
N ILE A 273 -5.94 22.77 13.99
CA ILE A 273 -6.86 23.00 12.88
C ILE A 273 -6.11 22.87 11.57
N GLY A 274 -6.48 21.86 10.77
CA GLY A 274 -5.90 21.57 9.46
C GLY A 274 -6.03 22.77 8.51
N SER A 275 -4.97 22.99 7.73
CA SER A 275 -4.82 24.15 6.84
C SER A 275 -5.31 23.90 5.40
N ASP A 276 -5.90 22.75 5.12
CA ASP A 276 -6.24 22.33 3.76
C ASP A 276 -7.52 22.98 3.21
N ILE A 277 -7.46 23.23 1.89
CA ILE A 277 -8.47 23.88 1.04
C ILE A 277 -9.39 22.80 0.39
N GLY A 278 -9.32 21.54 0.82
CA GLY A 278 -10.09 20.41 0.27
C GLY A 278 -10.34 19.27 1.29
N SER A 279 -11.40 18.48 1.03
CA SER A 279 -11.91 17.35 1.84
C SER A 279 -12.06 17.60 3.34
N GLY A 280 -12.80 18.63 3.73
CA GLY A 280 -13.23 18.87 5.11
C GLY A 280 -12.10 19.34 6.04
N ARG A 281 -12.40 20.35 6.85
CA ARG A 281 -11.44 20.90 7.80
C ARG A 281 -11.14 19.87 8.89
N LYS A 282 -9.93 19.30 8.90
CA LYS A 282 -9.49 18.36 9.94
C LYS A 282 -9.29 19.13 11.25
N VAL A 283 -9.81 18.57 12.35
CA VAL A 283 -9.69 19.17 13.67
C VAL A 283 -9.25 18.08 14.64
N ILE A 284 -8.21 18.37 15.41
CA ILE A 284 -7.71 17.50 16.48
C ILE A 284 -7.82 18.29 17.79
N TYR A 285 -8.51 17.71 18.76
CA TYR A 285 -8.63 18.29 20.10
C TYR A 285 -7.61 17.63 21.02
N TRP A 286 -6.86 18.46 21.75
CA TRP A 286 -5.97 18.02 22.79
C TRP A 286 -6.38 18.57 24.17
N PRO A 287 -6.37 17.73 25.22
CA PRO A 287 -5.99 16.30 25.23
C PRO A 287 -6.92 15.40 24.40
N ASN A 288 -6.37 14.49 23.58
CA ASN A 288 -7.16 13.58 22.75
C ASN A 288 -7.51 12.30 23.54
N SER A 289 -8.27 12.45 24.63
CA SER A 289 -8.58 11.36 25.57
C SER A 289 -9.36 10.21 24.93
N GLN A 290 -10.09 10.47 23.83
CA GLN A 290 -10.86 9.48 23.09
C GLN A 290 -10.04 8.73 22.02
N ASN A 291 -8.75 9.06 21.85
CA ASN A 291 -7.89 8.50 20.81
C ASN A 291 -8.58 8.54 19.42
N THR A 292 -9.17 9.69 19.10
CA THR A 292 -9.81 9.92 17.80
C THR A 292 -8.73 9.93 16.73
N GLY A 293 -8.91 9.11 15.71
CA GLY A 293 -7.99 9.00 14.58
C GLY A 293 -8.36 9.97 13.46
N ILE A 294 -7.37 10.44 12.72
CA ILE A 294 -7.53 11.22 11.50
C ILE A 294 -6.79 10.56 10.34
N ASN A 295 -7.28 10.76 9.12
CA ASN A 295 -6.51 10.45 7.93
C ASN A 295 -5.60 11.64 7.61
N LEU A 296 -4.33 11.38 7.38
CA LEU A 296 -3.38 12.39 6.90
C LEU A 296 -3.65 12.73 5.43
N ASP A 297 -3.22 13.89 4.97
CA ASP A 297 -3.48 14.39 3.61
C ASP A 297 -2.66 13.64 2.57
N ALA A 298 -3.22 13.51 1.37
CA ALA A 298 -2.44 13.14 0.20
C ALA A 298 -1.47 14.29 -0.17
N GLY A 299 -0.32 13.98 -0.77
CA GLY A 299 0.72 14.94 -1.10
C GLY A 299 1.90 14.98 -0.11
N GLY A 300 1.95 14.04 0.83
CA GLY A 300 3.10 13.80 1.70
C GLY A 300 3.28 14.82 2.83
N ARG A 301 2.27 15.66 3.10
CA ARG A 301 2.33 16.69 4.14
C ARG A 301 0.94 17.06 4.66
N SER A 302 0.79 17.12 5.98
CA SER A 302 -0.36 17.72 6.68
C SER A 302 0.13 18.80 7.64
N CYS A 303 -0.50 19.97 7.63
CA CYS A 303 -0.14 21.08 8.53
C CYS A 303 -1.35 21.59 9.30
N PHE A 304 -1.13 21.93 10.57
CA PHE A 304 -2.16 22.35 11.50
C PHE A 304 -1.78 23.66 12.19
N THR A 305 -2.72 24.60 12.24
CA THR A 305 -2.60 25.83 13.05
C THR A 305 -3.15 25.58 14.45
N PRO A 306 -2.44 25.99 15.52
CA PRO A 306 -2.89 25.80 16.89
C PRO A 306 -3.84 26.90 17.33
N MET A 307 -4.92 26.52 18.00
CA MET A 307 -5.84 27.41 18.70
C MET A 307 -5.90 27.01 20.17
N PHE A 308 -5.38 27.87 21.04
CA PHE A 308 -5.44 27.72 22.48
C PHE A 308 -6.71 28.35 22.99
N ARG A 309 -7.37 27.73 23.98
CA ARG A 309 -8.15 28.50 24.94
C ARG A 309 -7.68 28.28 26.35
N LEU A 310 -7.68 29.38 27.05
CA LEU A 310 -7.13 29.56 28.37
C LEU A 310 -8.31 29.96 29.24
N ASP A 311 -8.37 29.40 30.44
CA ASP A 311 -9.30 29.85 31.48
C ASP A 311 -8.45 30.34 32.66
N VAL A 312 -8.06 31.61 32.61
CA VAL A 312 -7.04 32.19 33.47
C VAL A 312 -7.65 32.65 34.80
N PRO A 313 -7.19 32.13 35.97
CA PRO A 313 -7.71 32.56 37.27
C PRO A 313 -7.52 34.05 37.55
N GLU A 314 -8.49 34.68 38.23
CA GLU A 314 -8.43 36.11 38.57
C GLU A 314 -7.26 36.48 39.50
N ASN A 315 -6.87 35.56 40.37
CA ASN A 315 -5.82 35.74 41.38
C ASN A 315 -4.44 35.26 40.89
N ILE A 316 -4.26 35.05 39.59
CA ILE A 316 -2.99 34.57 39.05
C ILE A 316 -1.88 35.62 39.22
N ARG A 317 -0.69 35.18 39.63
CA ARG A 317 0.46 36.07 39.79
C ARG A 317 1.06 36.45 38.42
N PRO A 318 1.53 37.70 38.24
CA PRO A 318 2.32 38.06 37.07
C PRO A 318 3.59 37.20 36.95
N GLY A 319 3.99 36.86 35.73
CA GLY A 319 5.21 36.11 35.47
C GLY A 319 5.15 35.32 34.17
N ILE A 320 6.18 34.50 33.95
CA ILE A 320 6.28 33.62 32.78
C ILE A 320 5.67 32.27 33.14
N TYR A 321 4.75 31.82 32.31
CA TYR A 321 4.10 30.52 32.40
C TYR A 321 4.52 29.67 31.20
N SER A 322 4.82 28.40 31.43
CA SER A 322 5.18 27.48 30.35
C SER A 322 4.71 26.06 30.61
N ASP A 323 4.62 25.29 29.54
CA ASP A 323 4.43 23.84 29.53
C ASP A 323 5.25 23.26 28.37
N VAL A 324 5.53 21.96 28.43
CA VAL A 324 6.23 21.24 27.38
C VAL A 324 5.36 20.08 26.92
N LEU A 325 5.00 20.09 25.64
CA LEU A 325 4.19 19.04 25.02
C LEU A 325 5.08 18.05 24.28
N THR A 326 4.98 16.77 24.63
CA THR A 326 5.55 15.67 23.85
C THR A 326 4.48 15.13 22.91
N ILE A 327 4.68 15.26 21.61
CA ILE A 327 3.71 14.83 20.59
C ILE A 327 3.91 13.35 20.28
N ASN A 328 2.83 12.59 20.38
CA ASN A 328 2.77 11.16 20.11
C ASN A 328 1.90 10.90 18.88
N ILE A 329 2.44 10.19 17.90
CA ILE A 329 1.74 9.82 16.67
C ILE A 329 1.77 8.31 16.54
N VAL A 330 0.59 7.70 16.53
CA VAL A 330 0.45 6.25 16.40
C VAL A 330 -0.56 5.91 15.32
N THR A 331 -0.36 4.78 14.65
CA THR A 331 -1.40 4.22 13.77
C THR A 331 -2.50 3.60 14.62
N LYS A 332 -3.75 3.78 14.21
CA LYS A 332 -4.90 3.13 14.83
C LYS A 332 -5.26 1.91 14.01
N ALA A 333 -5.31 0.75 14.67
CA ALA A 333 -5.77 -0.51 14.09
C ALA A 333 -7.30 -0.49 13.87
#